data_AF-A0A2E8DA71-F1
#
_entry.id   AF-A0A2E8DA71-F1
#
_cell.length_a   1.000
_cell.length_b   1.000
_cell.length_c   1.000
_cell.angle_alpha   90.00
_cell.angle_beta   90.00
_cell.angle_gamma   90.00
#
_symmetry.space_group_name_H-M   'P 1'
#
loop_
_entity.id
_entity.type
_entity.pdbx_description
1 polymer ?
#
loop_
_entity_poly.entity_id
_entity_poly.type
_entity_poly.pdbx_seq_one_letter_code
_entity_poly.pdbx_strand_id
1 'polypeptide(L)'
;MFRAAALGLGLLPFVLFEITLHVIGLGDPSEADTPAIGFEAIRPLFEHSTDGKRYEIAGSRQAYFYPDSFTVEKATDEFRIFCLGGSTVQGRPYSIETSFTTWLELSLTAADEQRKWKVVNCGGVSYGSYRLVPILDEVLQYEPDLVVIYAGHNEFLEATTYRSVSRSPVGSQAVAWLSHVRAYNVLRSARNRRREPVLLPAEVDALLDYRGGLADYHRDDRRVRSAVSAYKANLRKMLRLGVEAGVPIVLLDPISNLKDCPPFKVEPNANLSVAEQREFEILWARAKVDEDIDHRIELLEAALAIDSRHAAARFVLGHAYLARHQLQEAREQLLVAKDEDVCPLRMIEPLHDALTAVAADTRTPLLDIRVAFEERSKAGILGDRWLVDHIHPSISGHQLIAAELTSHLVETGVVVPVEGWQNGRERLYTAHLTTLDAVYYAKGKQRLEGLIRWTEGRANKLHDGTSLPPGLDEE
;
A
#
# COMPACT_ATOMS: atom_id res chain seq x y z
N MET A 1 17.73 43.05 -31.20
CA MET A 1 18.06 41.64 -31.54
C MET A 1 19.33 41.15 -30.87
N PHE A 2 20.50 41.78 -31.04
CA PHE A 2 21.77 41.31 -30.47
C PHE A 2 21.77 41.10 -28.93
N ARG A 3 21.18 42.03 -28.16
CA ARG A 3 21.09 41.91 -26.69
C ARG A 3 20.22 40.74 -26.22
N ALA A 4 19.12 40.46 -26.93
CA ALA A 4 18.25 39.33 -26.63
C ALA A 4 18.92 37.99 -26.98
N ALA A 5 19.67 37.94 -28.09
CA ALA A 5 20.45 36.76 -28.46
C ALA A 5 21.58 36.47 -27.46
N ALA A 6 22.29 37.51 -26.98
CA ALA A 6 23.31 37.36 -25.96
C ALA A 6 22.74 36.87 -24.62
N LEU A 7 21.57 37.38 -24.22
CA LEU A 7 20.82 36.91 -23.04
C LEU A 7 20.39 35.44 -23.19
N GLY A 8 19.83 35.07 -24.35
CA GLY A 8 19.44 33.68 -24.65
C GLY A 8 20.63 32.72 -24.62
N LEU A 9 21.77 33.12 -25.21
CA LEU A 9 23.00 32.33 -25.21
C LEU A 9 23.57 32.16 -23.79
N GLY A 10 23.48 33.20 -22.95
CA GLY A 10 23.91 33.15 -21.55
C GLY A 10 23.02 32.28 -20.66
N LEU A 11 21.73 32.13 -20.98
CA LEU A 11 20.78 31.29 -20.25
C LEU A 11 20.74 29.84 -20.74
N LEU A 12 21.27 29.57 -21.94
CA LEU A 12 21.26 28.25 -22.56
C LEU A 12 21.81 27.13 -21.65
N PRO A 13 22.93 27.30 -20.92
CA PRO A 13 23.43 26.26 -20.03
C PRO A 13 22.45 25.91 -18.90
N PHE A 14 21.73 26.89 -18.36
CA PHE A 14 20.74 26.67 -17.30
C PHE A 14 19.50 25.94 -17.83
N VAL A 15 19.04 26.28 -19.03
CA VAL A 15 17.93 25.59 -19.70
C VAL A 15 18.32 24.15 -20.00
N LEU A 16 19.51 23.91 -20.55
CA LEU A 16 20.01 22.55 -20.82
C LEU A 16 20.17 21.74 -19.54
N PHE A 17 20.65 22.36 -18.46
CA PHE A 17 20.75 21.71 -17.16
C PHE A 17 19.38 21.32 -16.61
N GLU A 18 18.40 22.22 -16.66
CA GLU A 18 17.03 21.96 -16.20
C GLU A 18 16.32 20.87 -17.04
N ILE A 19 16.55 20.85 -18.36
CA ILE A 19 16.07 19.78 -19.25
C ILE A 19 16.74 18.46 -18.88
N THR A 20 18.06 18.46 -18.64
CA THR A 20 18.80 17.27 -18.24
C THR A 20 18.23 16.69 -16.95
N LEU A 21 17.99 17.53 -15.93
CA LEU A 21 17.37 17.12 -14.67
C LEU A 21 15.97 16.51 -14.87
N HIS A 22 15.17 17.07 -15.77
CA HIS A 22 13.87 16.49 -16.15
C HIS A 22 14.01 15.12 -16.81
N VAL A 23 14.95 14.97 -17.76
CA VAL A 23 15.17 13.72 -18.49
C VAL A 23 15.68 12.60 -17.57
N ILE A 24 16.57 12.92 -16.63
CA ILE A 24 17.11 11.93 -15.68
C ILE A 24 16.26 11.81 -14.40
N GLY A 25 15.14 12.54 -14.31
CA GLY A 25 14.21 12.49 -13.17
C GLY A 25 14.74 13.05 -11.85
N LEU A 26 15.84 13.81 -11.84
CA LEU A 26 16.42 14.38 -10.63
C LEU A 26 15.77 15.72 -10.24
N GLY A 27 15.63 15.96 -8.93
CA GLY A 27 15.09 17.23 -8.42
C GLY A 27 13.56 17.28 -8.43
N ASP A 28 12.90 16.13 -8.28
CA ASP A 28 11.44 16.12 -8.12
C ASP A 28 11.01 16.87 -6.86
N PRO A 29 9.95 17.70 -6.91
CA PRO A 29 9.45 18.40 -5.73
C PRO A 29 9.21 17.46 -4.54
N SER A 30 8.78 16.21 -4.81
CA SER A 30 8.55 15.22 -3.76
C SER A 30 9.81 14.78 -3.03
N GLU A 31 10.99 14.83 -3.68
CA GLU A 31 12.28 14.48 -3.05
C GLU A 31 12.82 15.59 -2.15
N ALA A 32 12.43 16.83 -2.41
CA ALA A 32 12.91 17.98 -1.66
C ALA A 32 12.18 18.16 -0.32
N ASP A 33 10.94 17.69 -0.20
CA ASP A 33 10.08 17.85 0.98
C ASP A 33 9.99 16.59 1.87
N THR A 34 10.52 15.46 1.41
CA THR A 34 10.52 14.21 2.19
C THR A 34 11.56 14.27 3.31
N PRO A 35 11.19 14.08 4.60
CA PRO A 35 12.18 13.93 5.66
C PRO A 35 13.07 12.71 5.39
N ALA A 36 14.36 12.83 5.68
CA ALA A 36 15.22 11.64 5.68
C ALA A 36 14.73 10.72 6.81
N ILE A 37 14.07 9.62 6.47
CA ILE A 37 13.74 8.57 7.42
C ILE A 37 14.95 7.65 7.51
N GLY A 38 15.48 7.49 8.71
CA GLY A 38 16.50 6.50 9.04
C GLY A 38 15.93 5.43 9.97
N PHE A 39 16.65 4.34 10.15
CA PHE A 39 16.32 3.31 11.12
C PHE A 39 17.43 3.20 12.16
N GLU A 40 17.07 2.93 13.42
CA GLU A 40 18.05 2.64 14.48
C GLU A 40 19.00 1.51 14.08
N ALA A 41 18.49 0.52 13.33
CA ALA A 41 19.26 -0.49 12.65
C ALA A 41 18.52 -0.96 11.39
N ILE A 42 19.26 -1.24 10.31
CA ILE A 42 18.77 -2.01 9.18
C ILE A 42 19.18 -3.46 9.43
N ARG A 43 18.19 -4.33 9.66
CA ARG A 43 18.41 -5.76 9.85
C ARG A 43 18.16 -6.47 8.52
N PRO A 44 19.08 -7.34 8.07
CA PRO A 44 18.85 -8.15 6.88
C PRO A 44 17.56 -8.97 7.01
N LEU A 45 16.82 -9.09 5.92
CA LEU A 45 15.66 -9.95 5.82
C LEU A 45 16.08 -11.41 5.76
N PHE A 46 17.16 -11.73 5.05
CA PHE A 46 17.67 -13.08 4.86
C PHE A 46 18.99 -13.33 5.60
N GLU A 47 19.15 -14.56 6.07
CA GLU A 47 20.41 -15.11 6.59
C GLU A 47 20.73 -16.44 5.90
N HIS A 48 21.97 -16.92 6.02
CA HIS A 48 22.33 -18.24 5.51
C HIS A 48 21.72 -19.33 6.39
N SER A 49 21.16 -20.37 5.75
CA SER A 49 20.79 -21.61 6.42
C SER A 49 21.99 -22.25 7.12
N THR A 50 21.72 -23.14 8.08
CA THR A 50 22.78 -23.80 8.87
C THR A 50 23.79 -24.55 7.98
N ASP A 51 23.36 -25.10 6.84
CA ASP A 51 24.22 -25.80 5.88
C ASP A 51 24.85 -24.87 4.81
N GLY A 52 24.55 -23.57 4.86
CA GLY A 52 25.05 -22.55 3.94
C GLY A 52 24.49 -22.62 2.52
N LYS A 53 23.56 -23.53 2.22
CA LYS A 53 23.08 -23.76 0.85
C LYS A 53 21.92 -22.87 0.45
N ARG A 54 21.24 -22.26 1.42
CA ARG A 54 20.05 -21.44 1.21
C ARG A 54 20.19 -20.10 1.92
N TYR A 55 19.52 -19.10 1.37
CA TYR A 55 19.09 -17.94 2.12
C TYR A 55 17.71 -18.22 2.70
N GLU A 56 17.50 -17.92 3.97
CA GLU A 56 16.22 -18.07 4.67
C GLU A 56 15.85 -16.81 5.43
N ILE A 57 14.54 -16.55 5.54
CA ILE A 57 14.04 -15.41 6.33
C ILE A 57 14.59 -15.53 7.75
N ALA A 58 15.38 -14.53 8.14
CA ALA A 58 16.15 -14.58 9.37
C ALA A 58 15.24 -14.76 10.59
N GLY A 59 15.66 -15.59 11.55
CA GLY A 59 14.85 -15.88 12.74
C GLY A 59 14.40 -14.62 13.49
N SER A 60 15.25 -13.59 13.50
CA SER A 60 14.97 -12.28 14.10
C SER A 60 13.84 -11.49 13.42
N ARG A 61 13.45 -11.85 12.21
CA ARG A 61 12.43 -11.18 11.38
C ARG A 61 11.08 -11.91 11.41
N GLN A 62 11.03 -13.13 11.93
CA GLN A 62 9.84 -13.99 11.86
C GLN A 62 8.65 -13.52 12.71
N ALA A 63 8.81 -12.46 13.51
CA ALA A 63 7.68 -11.77 14.14
C ALA A 63 6.77 -11.08 13.11
N TYR A 64 7.31 -10.66 11.96
CA TYR A 64 6.59 -9.89 10.93
C TYR A 64 6.58 -10.56 9.56
N PHE A 65 7.47 -11.52 9.31
CA PHE A 65 7.61 -12.26 8.06
C PHE A 65 7.38 -13.74 8.31
N TYR A 66 6.79 -14.46 7.35
CA TYR A 66 6.73 -15.91 7.43
C TYR A 66 8.02 -16.54 6.89
N PRO A 67 8.40 -17.75 7.36
CA PRO A 67 9.55 -18.46 6.82
C PRO A 67 9.42 -18.70 5.32
N ASP A 68 10.39 -18.25 4.54
CA ASP A 68 10.61 -18.61 3.14
C ASP A 68 12.13 -18.70 2.91
N SER A 69 12.54 -19.37 1.84
CA SER A 69 13.95 -19.56 1.53
C SER A 69 14.18 -19.95 0.07
N PHE A 70 15.36 -19.63 -0.43
CA PHE A 70 15.80 -19.93 -1.80
C PHE A 70 17.28 -20.33 -1.81
N THR A 71 17.77 -20.92 -2.90
CA THR A 71 19.15 -21.39 -3.02
C THR A 71 20.14 -20.22 -3.13
N VAL A 72 21.30 -20.34 -2.49
CA VAL A 72 22.37 -19.35 -2.61
C VAL A 72 22.87 -19.29 -4.04
N GLU A 73 23.21 -20.45 -4.62
CA GLU A 73 23.56 -20.58 -6.02
C GLU A 73 22.30 -20.72 -6.87
N LYS A 74 22.04 -19.73 -7.72
CA LYS A 74 20.93 -19.75 -8.67
C LYS A 74 21.22 -20.75 -9.79
N ALA A 75 20.30 -21.68 -10.05
CA ALA A 75 20.47 -22.61 -11.15
C ALA A 75 20.31 -21.90 -12.51
N THR A 76 20.96 -22.38 -13.55
CA THR A 76 20.91 -21.76 -14.89
C THR A 76 19.51 -21.80 -15.52
N ASP A 77 18.67 -22.73 -15.09
CA ASP A 77 17.27 -22.89 -15.51
C ASP A 77 16.27 -22.29 -14.50
N GLU A 78 16.74 -21.56 -13.49
CA GLU A 78 15.90 -20.93 -12.46
C GLU A 78 15.51 -19.50 -12.84
N PHE A 79 14.23 -19.19 -12.71
CA PHE A 79 13.69 -17.84 -12.78
C PHE A 79 13.18 -17.41 -11.40
N ARG A 80 13.85 -16.42 -10.81
CA ARG A 80 13.68 -15.99 -9.42
C ARG A 80 12.92 -14.67 -9.33
N ILE A 81 11.75 -14.72 -8.71
CA ILE A 81 10.84 -13.59 -8.53
C ILE A 81 10.80 -13.24 -7.04
N PHE A 82 10.99 -11.98 -6.68
CA PHE A 82 10.78 -11.51 -5.31
C PHE A 82 9.56 -10.59 -5.22
N CYS A 83 8.63 -10.93 -4.33
CA CYS A 83 7.40 -10.16 -4.12
C CYS A 83 7.50 -9.37 -2.81
N LEU A 84 7.52 -8.04 -2.90
CA LEU A 84 7.67 -7.13 -1.76
C LEU A 84 6.34 -6.42 -1.45
N GLY A 85 6.04 -6.28 -0.16
CA GLY A 85 4.87 -5.53 0.29
C GLY A 85 4.55 -5.71 1.76
N GLY A 86 3.32 -5.34 2.11
CA GLY A 86 2.78 -5.48 3.46
C GLY A 86 2.28 -6.89 3.78
N SER A 87 1.40 -6.96 4.78
CA SER A 87 0.69 -8.19 5.19
C SER A 87 -0.12 -8.84 4.07
N THR A 88 -0.59 -8.07 3.08
CA THR A 88 -1.22 -8.63 1.87
C THR A 88 -0.26 -9.54 1.11
N VAL A 89 0.99 -9.12 0.90
CA VAL A 89 1.99 -10.00 0.24
C VAL A 89 2.30 -11.20 1.11
N GLN A 90 2.45 -10.99 2.43
CA GLN A 90 2.72 -12.06 3.40
C GLN A 90 1.69 -13.21 3.35
N GLY A 91 0.45 -12.93 2.92
CA GLY A 91 -0.66 -13.89 2.90
C GLY A 91 -1.55 -13.84 4.14
N ARG A 92 -1.59 -12.71 4.86
CA ARG A 92 -2.54 -12.55 5.97
C ARG A 92 -3.98 -12.69 5.46
N PRO A 93 -4.89 -13.25 6.29
CA PRO A 93 -4.68 -13.70 7.67
C PRO A 93 -4.13 -15.13 7.80
N TYR A 94 -3.97 -15.84 6.68
CA TYR A 94 -3.43 -17.19 6.65
C TYR A 94 -1.90 -17.16 6.73
N SER A 95 -1.20 -17.54 5.66
CA SER A 95 0.25 -17.62 5.56
C SER A 95 0.66 -17.74 4.09
N ILE A 96 1.95 -17.86 3.81
CA ILE A 96 2.53 -17.90 2.46
C ILE A 96 1.83 -18.93 1.58
N GLU A 97 1.46 -20.09 2.13
CA GLU A 97 0.86 -21.21 1.40
C GLU A 97 -0.43 -20.86 0.67
N THR A 98 -1.16 -19.82 1.07
CA THR A 98 -2.37 -19.35 0.35
C THR A 98 -2.25 -17.90 -0.14
N SER A 99 -1.04 -17.35 -0.10
CA SER A 99 -0.71 -16.04 -0.67
C SER A 99 -0.55 -16.11 -2.19
N PHE A 100 -0.64 -14.96 -2.86
CA PHE A 100 -0.48 -14.90 -4.32
C PHE A 100 0.91 -15.33 -4.78
N THR A 101 1.93 -15.35 -3.91
CA THR A 101 3.28 -15.77 -4.29
C THR A 101 3.34 -17.27 -4.56
N THR A 102 2.71 -18.09 -3.70
CA THR A 102 2.62 -19.54 -3.92
C THR A 102 1.73 -19.87 -5.11
N TRP A 103 0.59 -19.17 -5.25
CA TRP A 103 -0.29 -19.35 -6.42
C TRP A 103 0.41 -18.97 -7.73
N LEU A 104 1.25 -17.93 -7.73
CA LEU A 104 2.04 -17.54 -8.89
C LEU A 104 3.07 -18.61 -9.25
N GLU A 105 3.83 -19.13 -8.29
CA GLU A 105 4.82 -20.19 -8.53
C GLU A 105 4.16 -21.45 -9.15
N LEU A 106 3.01 -21.87 -8.60
CA LEU A 106 2.24 -23.00 -9.13
C LEU A 106 1.68 -22.71 -10.54
N SER A 107 1.18 -21.50 -10.79
CA SER A 107 0.71 -21.10 -12.12
C SER A 107 1.81 -21.12 -13.17
N LEU A 108 2.98 -20.58 -12.82
CA LEU A 108 4.14 -20.52 -13.72
C LEU A 108 4.69 -21.92 -13.99
N THR A 109 4.73 -22.78 -12.96
CA THR A 109 5.10 -24.19 -13.11
C THR A 109 4.15 -24.92 -14.05
N ALA A 110 2.83 -24.70 -13.94
CA ALA A 110 1.87 -25.29 -14.88
C ALA A 110 2.00 -24.73 -16.30
N ALA A 111 2.37 -23.46 -16.44
CA ALA A 111 2.55 -22.79 -17.72
C ALA A 111 3.81 -23.26 -18.45
N ASP A 112 4.94 -23.34 -17.75
CA ASP A 112 6.24 -23.71 -18.30
C ASP A 112 6.99 -24.63 -17.32
N GLU A 113 6.89 -25.94 -17.56
CA GLU A 113 7.54 -26.98 -16.77
C GLU A 113 9.06 -27.10 -17.07
N GLN A 114 9.58 -26.43 -18.10
CA GLN A 114 10.99 -26.51 -18.47
C GLN A 114 11.88 -25.60 -17.63
N ARG A 115 11.29 -24.58 -16.99
CA ARG A 115 11.97 -23.65 -16.09
C ARG A 115 11.67 -23.97 -14.63
N LYS A 116 12.65 -23.75 -13.77
CA LYS A 116 12.44 -23.75 -12.32
C LYS A 116 11.97 -22.38 -11.88
N TRP A 117 10.70 -22.25 -11.54
CA TRP A 117 10.15 -21.01 -10.99
C TRP A 117 10.39 -20.97 -9.49
N LYS A 118 10.98 -19.88 -9.00
CA LYS A 118 11.06 -19.60 -7.56
C LYS A 118 10.48 -18.23 -7.28
N VAL A 119 9.35 -18.20 -6.57
CA VAL A 119 8.72 -16.98 -6.08
C VAL A 119 9.00 -16.88 -4.58
N VAL A 120 9.67 -15.80 -4.18
CA VAL A 120 10.08 -15.54 -2.80
C VAL A 120 9.16 -14.47 -2.21
N ASN A 121 8.52 -14.81 -1.09
CA ASN A 121 7.64 -13.90 -0.37
C ASN A 121 8.43 -13.00 0.58
N CYS A 122 8.44 -11.69 0.31
CA CYS A 122 9.07 -10.67 1.13
C CYS A 122 8.02 -9.73 1.77
N GLY A 123 6.85 -10.27 2.11
CA GLY A 123 5.77 -9.52 2.74
C GLY A 123 5.92 -9.37 4.25
N GLY A 124 5.92 -8.14 4.76
CA GLY A 124 6.02 -7.84 6.19
C GLY A 124 4.73 -7.25 6.77
N VAL A 125 4.28 -7.75 7.93
CA VAL A 125 3.09 -7.19 8.61
C VAL A 125 3.29 -5.70 8.91
N SER A 126 2.36 -4.85 8.48
CA SER A 126 2.38 -3.39 8.68
C SER A 126 3.52 -2.64 7.96
N TYR A 127 4.27 -3.28 7.06
CA TYR A 127 5.36 -2.62 6.33
C TYR A 127 4.82 -1.66 5.25
N GLY A 128 5.18 -0.37 5.37
CA GLY A 128 4.97 0.66 4.34
C GLY A 128 6.18 0.84 3.42
N SER A 129 6.03 1.67 2.38
CA SER A 129 7.00 1.86 1.31
C SER A 129 8.42 2.21 1.79
N TYR A 130 8.53 3.01 2.85
CA TYR A 130 9.82 3.42 3.44
C TYR A 130 10.59 2.26 4.08
N ARG A 131 9.91 1.22 4.57
CA ARG A 131 10.53 -0.02 5.06
C ARG A 131 10.83 -1.03 3.95
N LEU A 132 10.15 -0.93 2.81
CA LEU A 132 10.41 -1.81 1.65
C LEU A 132 11.67 -1.41 0.87
N VAL A 133 12.04 -0.11 0.90
CA VAL A 133 13.27 0.38 0.25
C VAL A 133 14.54 -0.40 0.65
N PRO A 134 14.88 -0.56 1.95
CA PRO A 134 16.07 -1.33 2.34
C PRO A 134 15.93 -2.84 2.04
N ILE A 135 14.71 -3.39 2.07
CA ILE A 135 14.47 -4.80 1.69
C ILE A 135 14.74 -5.00 0.21
N LEU A 136 14.32 -4.07 -0.65
CA LEU A 136 14.63 -4.14 -2.07
C LEU A 136 16.14 -4.05 -2.33
N ASP A 137 16.82 -3.12 -1.66
CA ASP A 137 18.28 -2.95 -1.78
C ASP A 137 19.05 -4.24 -1.42
N GLU A 138 18.57 -4.98 -0.42
CA GLU A 138 19.08 -6.32 -0.09
C GLU A 138 18.72 -7.35 -1.16
N VAL A 139 17.46 -7.45 -1.54
CA VAL A 139 16.95 -8.44 -2.50
C VAL A 139 17.63 -8.36 -3.87
N LEU A 140 18.00 -7.16 -4.31
CA LEU A 140 18.72 -6.96 -5.58
C LEU A 140 20.11 -7.63 -5.59
N GLN A 141 20.65 -8.03 -4.44
CA GLN A 141 21.92 -8.75 -4.33
C GLN A 141 21.77 -10.26 -4.54
N TYR A 142 20.54 -10.78 -4.68
CA TYR A 142 20.24 -12.21 -4.76
C TYR A 142 19.84 -12.68 -6.16
N GLU A 143 20.37 -12.02 -7.20
CA GLU A 143 20.16 -12.35 -8.61
C GLU A 143 18.68 -12.50 -9.03
N PRO A 144 17.79 -11.57 -8.64
CA PRO A 144 16.39 -11.61 -9.06
C PRO A 144 16.26 -11.42 -10.59
N ASP A 145 15.36 -12.17 -11.22
CA ASP A 145 14.94 -11.92 -12.61
C ASP A 145 13.78 -10.95 -12.70
N LEU A 146 13.00 -10.84 -11.62
CA LEU A 146 11.85 -9.96 -11.52
C LEU A 146 11.57 -9.59 -10.06
N VAL A 147 11.17 -8.35 -9.84
CA VAL A 147 10.61 -7.90 -8.57
C VAL A 147 9.16 -7.46 -8.77
N VAL A 148 8.28 -7.87 -7.87
CA VAL A 148 6.87 -7.45 -7.83
C VAL A 148 6.64 -6.63 -6.56
N ILE A 149 6.04 -5.44 -6.67
CA ILE A 149 5.76 -4.56 -5.52
C ILE A 149 4.25 -4.35 -5.36
N TYR A 150 3.73 -4.68 -4.18
CA TYR A 150 2.36 -4.38 -3.75
C TYR A 150 2.42 -3.55 -2.46
N ALA A 151 2.24 -2.23 -2.55
CA ALA A 151 2.42 -1.32 -1.42
C ALA A 151 1.49 -0.10 -1.48
N GLY A 152 1.02 0.36 -0.31
CA GLY A 152 0.21 1.59 -0.20
C GLY A 152 -0.75 1.62 1.00
N HIS A 153 -1.12 0.48 1.57
CA HIS A 153 -2.03 0.43 2.73
C HIS A 153 -1.40 0.95 4.03
N ASN A 154 -0.10 0.74 4.20
CA ASN A 154 0.57 0.92 5.49
C ASN A 154 1.28 2.27 5.65
N GLU A 155 1.07 3.22 4.73
CA GLU A 155 1.81 4.50 4.73
C GLU A 155 1.50 5.37 5.95
N PHE A 156 0.42 5.07 6.68
CA PHE A 156 -0.05 5.83 7.83
C PHE A 156 0.06 5.11 9.17
N LEU A 157 0.68 3.93 9.27
CA LEU A 157 0.61 3.16 10.51
C LEU A 157 1.54 3.65 11.64
N GLU A 158 2.68 4.25 11.31
CA GLU A 158 3.71 4.59 12.31
C GLU A 158 3.73 6.07 12.69
N ALA A 159 4.04 6.36 13.97
CA ALA A 159 4.08 7.69 14.59
C ALA A 159 4.98 8.71 13.85
N THR A 160 6.03 8.28 13.16
CA THR A 160 6.90 9.19 12.41
C THR A 160 6.25 9.72 11.14
N THR A 161 5.25 9.01 10.59
CA THR A 161 4.32 9.57 9.60
C THR A 161 3.47 10.68 10.24
N TYR A 162 3.24 10.65 11.57
CA TYR A 162 2.47 11.65 12.35
C TYR A 162 3.28 12.88 12.74
N ARG A 163 4.61 12.76 12.91
CA ARG A 163 5.45 13.87 13.39
C ARG A 163 5.78 14.82 12.23
N SER A 164 4.96 15.88 12.14
CA SER A 164 5.12 16.96 11.17
C SER A 164 6.59 17.41 11.03
N VAL A 165 7.09 17.41 9.79
CA VAL A 165 8.22 18.27 9.44
C VAL A 165 7.71 19.69 9.62
N SER A 166 8.08 20.35 10.72
CA SER A 166 7.70 21.75 10.93
C SER A 166 8.27 22.58 9.77
N ARG A 167 7.43 22.94 8.80
CA ARG A 167 7.77 23.99 7.84
C ARG A 167 7.75 25.29 8.64
N SER A 168 8.86 26.02 8.60
CA SER A 168 8.89 27.40 9.08
C SER A 168 7.77 28.18 8.36
N PRO A 169 6.90 28.90 9.07
CA PRO A 169 5.71 29.53 8.50
C PRO A 169 6.04 30.87 7.80
N VAL A 170 7.14 30.94 7.04
CA VAL A 170 7.59 32.18 6.41
C VAL A 170 7.97 31.94 4.94
N GLY A 171 7.13 32.40 4.00
CA GLY A 171 7.59 32.85 2.67
C GLY A 171 6.97 32.24 1.40
N SER A 172 5.77 32.71 1.02
CA SER A 172 5.36 33.17 -0.33
C SER A 172 5.21 32.18 -1.52
N GLN A 173 4.23 32.47 -2.38
CA GLN A 173 3.98 31.86 -3.71
C GLN A 173 5.25 31.67 -4.57
N ALA A 174 6.30 32.44 -4.32
CA ALA A 174 7.61 32.28 -4.97
C ALA A 174 8.24 30.91 -4.70
N VAL A 175 8.10 30.33 -3.49
CA VAL A 175 8.61 28.98 -3.20
C VAL A 175 7.82 27.92 -3.96
N ALA A 176 6.51 28.10 -4.13
CA ALA A 176 5.66 27.22 -4.94
C ALA A 176 5.99 27.33 -6.45
N TRP A 177 6.31 28.54 -6.92
CA TRP A 177 6.82 28.74 -8.28
C TRP A 177 8.18 28.05 -8.47
N LEU A 178 9.11 28.25 -7.54
CA LEU A 178 10.45 27.66 -7.58
C LEU A 178 10.44 26.14 -7.43
N SER A 179 9.43 25.54 -6.78
CA SER A 179 9.32 24.08 -6.74
C SER A 179 9.10 23.45 -8.12
N HIS A 180 8.67 24.19 -9.14
CA HIS A 180 8.63 23.67 -10.52
C HIS A 180 10.02 23.60 -11.17
N VAL A 181 11.06 24.18 -10.56
CA VAL A 181 12.44 24.15 -11.06
C VAL A 181 13.20 23.02 -10.37
N ARG A 182 13.60 21.99 -11.12
CA ARG A 182 14.33 20.82 -10.63
C ARG A 182 15.65 21.22 -9.97
N ALA A 183 16.38 22.18 -10.54
CA ALA A 183 17.64 22.66 -9.96
C ALA A 183 17.45 23.23 -8.54
N TYR A 184 16.35 23.95 -8.28
CA TYR A 184 16.00 24.44 -6.95
C TYR A 184 15.73 23.29 -5.98
N ASN A 185 14.99 22.27 -6.42
CA ASN A 185 14.69 21.10 -5.60
C ASN A 185 15.92 20.24 -5.30
N VAL A 186 16.88 20.12 -6.23
CA VAL A 186 18.17 19.45 -5.97
C VAL A 186 18.93 20.14 -4.84
N LEU A 187 19.07 21.47 -4.90
CA LEU A 187 19.73 22.27 -3.86
C LEU A 187 18.98 22.15 -2.52
N ARG A 188 17.65 22.18 -2.57
CA ARG A 188 16.79 22.05 -1.39
C ARG A 188 16.88 20.66 -0.76
N SER A 189 16.90 19.60 -1.56
CA SER A 189 17.12 18.22 -1.11
C SER A 189 18.49 18.07 -0.47
N ALA A 190 19.56 18.60 -1.10
CA ALA A 190 20.91 18.57 -0.53
C ALA A 190 21.00 19.29 0.83
N ARG A 191 20.25 20.39 1.02
CA ARG A 191 20.14 21.08 2.31
C ARG A 191 19.37 20.26 3.34
N ASN A 192 18.27 19.62 2.95
CA ASN A 192 17.47 18.79 3.84
C ASN A 192 18.18 17.48 4.23
N ARG A 193 19.04 16.93 3.37
CA ARG A 193 19.94 15.81 3.70
C ARG A 193 20.94 16.13 4.84
N ARG A 194 21.18 17.41 5.14
CA ARG A 194 22.00 17.84 6.30
C ARG A 194 21.22 17.91 7.61
N ARG A 195 19.90 17.72 7.60
CA ARG A 195 19.10 17.60 8.82
C ARG A 195 19.21 16.17 9.34
N GLU A 196 19.23 16.01 10.65
CA GLU A 196 19.22 14.69 11.28
C GLU A 196 17.97 13.91 10.85
N PRO A 197 18.12 12.65 10.44
CA PRO A 197 16.99 11.84 10.03
C PRO A 197 16.07 11.57 11.22
N VAL A 198 14.78 11.43 10.96
CA VAL A 198 13.87 10.85 11.95
C VAL A 198 14.21 9.37 12.02
N LEU A 199 14.68 8.90 13.18
CA LEU A 199 15.03 7.50 13.41
C LEU A 199 13.79 6.72 13.82
N LEU A 200 13.41 5.74 12.99
CA LEU A 200 12.43 4.73 13.30
C LEU A 200 13.07 3.53 14.00
N PRO A 201 12.32 2.79 14.83
CA PRO A 201 12.77 1.50 15.33
C PRO A 201 13.09 0.54 14.19
N ALA A 202 14.01 -0.40 14.44
CA ALA A 202 14.43 -1.39 13.44
C ALA A 202 13.24 -2.19 12.87
N GLU A 203 12.25 -2.47 13.71
CA GLU A 203 10.99 -3.10 13.33
C GLU A 203 9.84 -2.09 13.32
N VAL A 204 8.74 -2.46 12.67
CA VAL A 204 7.53 -1.63 12.61
C VAL A 204 6.93 -1.42 14.00
N ASP A 205 6.53 -0.18 14.28
CA ASP A 205 5.84 0.21 15.52
C ASP A 205 4.57 1.00 15.19
N ALA A 206 3.48 0.26 14.93
CA ALA A 206 2.23 0.84 14.50
C ALA A 206 1.45 1.43 15.68
N LEU A 207 0.80 2.58 15.47
CA LEU A 207 -0.01 3.22 16.51
C LEU A 207 -1.11 2.30 17.06
N LEU A 208 -1.73 1.50 16.20
CA LEU A 208 -2.78 0.55 16.58
C LEU A 208 -2.27 -0.65 17.38
N ASP A 209 -0.95 -0.84 17.50
CA ASP A 209 -0.41 -1.87 18.40
C ASP A 209 -0.64 -1.53 19.87
N TYR A 210 -0.91 -0.25 20.17
CA TYR A 210 -1.18 0.25 21.51
C TYR A 210 -2.68 0.27 21.81
N ARG A 211 -3.04 -0.08 23.04
CA ARG A 211 -4.42 0.00 23.53
C ARG A 211 -4.90 1.45 23.44
N GLY A 212 -6.01 1.66 22.72
CA GLY A 212 -6.52 2.99 22.47
C GLY A 212 -5.79 3.76 21.36
N GLY A 213 -4.88 3.12 20.61
CA GLY A 213 -4.12 3.74 19.54
C GLY A 213 -4.97 4.39 18.43
N LEU A 214 -6.25 4.00 18.30
CA LEU A 214 -7.21 4.68 17.43
C LEU A 214 -7.42 6.16 17.84
N ALA A 215 -7.24 6.49 19.13
CA ALA A 215 -7.33 7.86 19.63
C ALA A 215 -6.24 8.77 19.03
N ASP A 216 -5.05 8.23 18.73
CA ASP A 216 -3.90 8.98 18.19
C ASP A 216 -4.07 9.41 16.72
N TYR A 217 -5.04 8.83 16.01
CA TYR A 217 -5.36 9.20 14.65
C TYR A 217 -6.22 10.46 14.63
N HIS A 218 -5.72 11.57 14.12
CA HIS A 218 -6.49 12.79 13.93
C HIS A 218 -6.42 13.26 12.49
N ARG A 219 -7.48 13.94 12.03
CA ARG A 219 -7.50 14.53 10.70
C ARG A 219 -6.41 15.60 10.57
N ASP A 220 -5.47 15.35 9.67
CA ASP A 220 -4.39 16.29 9.34
C ASP A 220 -4.03 16.23 7.85
N ASP A 221 -4.62 17.14 7.07
CA ASP A 221 -4.40 17.22 5.62
C ASP A 221 -2.95 17.56 5.26
N ARG A 222 -2.20 18.27 6.12
CA ARG A 222 -0.78 18.57 5.85
C ARG A 222 0.05 17.30 5.91
N ARG A 223 -0.27 16.45 6.87
CA ARG A 223 0.41 15.20 7.07
C ARG A 223 -0.02 14.15 6.05
N VAL A 224 -1.28 14.14 5.60
CA VAL A 224 -1.71 13.34 4.43
C VAL A 224 -0.87 13.70 3.20
N ARG A 225 -0.74 14.99 2.87
CA ARG A 225 0.10 15.45 1.76
C ARG A 225 1.58 15.04 1.92
N SER A 226 2.09 15.06 3.15
CA SER A 226 3.47 14.67 3.44
C SER A 226 3.69 13.17 3.24
N ALA A 227 2.76 12.32 3.69
CA ALA A 227 2.80 10.88 3.48
C ALA A 227 2.73 10.52 2.00
N VAL A 228 1.84 11.17 1.23
CA VAL A 228 1.75 10.97 -0.24
C VAL A 228 3.05 11.36 -0.94
N SER A 229 3.67 12.49 -0.55
CA SER A 229 4.97 12.90 -1.08
C SER A 229 6.08 11.89 -0.77
N ALA A 230 6.12 11.37 0.46
CA ALA A 230 7.10 10.37 0.88
C ALA A 230 6.91 9.05 0.14
N TYR A 231 5.68 8.56 0.02
CA TYR A 231 5.33 7.37 -0.76
C TYR A 231 5.80 7.51 -2.22
N LYS A 232 5.50 8.66 -2.86
CA LYS A 232 5.95 8.96 -4.23
C LYS A 232 7.49 8.92 -4.35
N ALA A 233 8.19 9.50 -3.39
CA ALA A 233 9.66 9.49 -3.37
C ALA A 233 10.23 8.07 -3.16
N ASN A 234 9.62 7.28 -2.28
CA ASN A 234 10.03 5.89 -2.03
C ASN A 234 9.82 5.00 -3.24
N LEU A 235 8.66 5.11 -3.93
CA LEU A 235 8.41 4.40 -5.18
C LEU A 235 9.50 4.73 -6.21
N ARG A 236 9.75 6.01 -6.48
CA ARG A 236 10.80 6.42 -7.43
C ARG A 236 12.19 5.95 -7.03
N LYS A 237 12.49 5.88 -5.73
CA LYS A 237 13.75 5.33 -5.24
C LYS A 237 13.83 3.83 -5.53
N MET A 238 12.80 3.06 -5.20
CA MET A 238 12.75 1.62 -5.48
C MET A 238 12.91 1.32 -6.98
N LEU A 239 12.22 2.07 -7.84
CA LEU A 239 12.32 1.90 -9.29
C LEU A 239 13.72 2.23 -9.82
N ARG A 240 14.38 3.26 -9.27
CA ARG A 240 15.77 3.57 -9.60
C ARG A 240 16.72 2.44 -9.23
N LEU A 241 16.58 1.87 -8.04
CA LEU A 241 17.39 0.74 -7.59
C LEU A 241 17.24 -0.46 -8.54
N GLY A 242 16.01 -0.76 -8.98
CA GLY A 242 15.79 -1.80 -9.99
C GLY A 242 16.50 -1.52 -11.32
N VAL A 243 16.39 -0.29 -11.84
CA VAL A 243 17.08 0.13 -13.07
C VAL A 243 18.61 0.05 -12.92
N GLU A 244 19.16 0.52 -11.80
CA GLU A 244 20.59 0.49 -11.50
C GLU A 244 21.13 -0.95 -11.40
N ALA A 245 20.33 -1.88 -10.89
CA ALA A 245 20.64 -3.30 -10.82
C ALA A 245 20.36 -4.06 -12.13
N GLY A 246 19.70 -3.43 -13.12
CA GLY A 246 19.26 -4.10 -14.34
C GLY A 246 18.14 -5.12 -14.14
N VAL A 247 17.37 -4.99 -13.05
CA VAL A 247 16.30 -5.91 -12.66
C VAL A 247 14.94 -5.27 -12.95
N PRO A 248 14.06 -5.91 -13.74
CA PRO A 248 12.73 -5.38 -14.01
C PRO A 248 11.86 -5.40 -12.75
N ILE A 249 11.05 -4.36 -12.58
CA ILE A 249 10.06 -4.24 -11.51
C ILE A 249 8.67 -4.14 -12.13
N VAL A 250 7.71 -4.86 -11.56
CA VAL A 250 6.28 -4.75 -11.82
C VAL A 250 5.57 -4.21 -10.58
N LEU A 251 4.76 -3.17 -10.76
CA LEU A 251 3.94 -2.60 -9.69
C LEU A 251 2.54 -3.22 -9.75
N LEU A 252 1.96 -3.51 -8.58
CA LEU A 252 0.57 -3.91 -8.43
C LEU A 252 -0.21 -2.80 -7.75
N ASP A 253 -1.36 -2.45 -8.30
CA ASP A 253 -2.29 -1.51 -7.64
C ASP A 253 -3.05 -2.21 -6.49
N PRO A 254 -2.85 -1.80 -5.23
CA PRO A 254 -3.49 -2.45 -4.09
C PRO A 254 -5.01 -2.34 -4.08
N ILE A 255 -5.69 -3.47 -3.88
CA ILE A 255 -7.14 -3.54 -3.71
C ILE A 255 -7.56 -3.26 -2.26
N SER A 256 -8.78 -2.75 -2.06
CA SER A 256 -9.35 -2.57 -0.73
C SER A 256 -10.86 -2.75 -0.72
N ASN A 257 -11.40 -3.05 0.45
CA ASN A 257 -12.83 -3.28 0.64
C ASN A 257 -13.54 -1.92 0.72
N LEU A 258 -14.34 -1.61 -0.29
CA LEU A 258 -15.12 -0.37 -0.33
C LEU A 258 -16.53 -0.60 0.20
N LYS A 259 -17.14 -1.72 -0.18
CA LYS A 259 -18.56 -1.98 0.04
C LYS A 259 -18.88 -2.49 1.44
N ASP A 260 -18.03 -3.32 2.01
CA ASP A 260 -18.37 -4.10 3.22
C ASP A 260 -17.47 -3.73 4.42
N CYS A 261 -16.72 -2.62 4.31
CA CYS A 261 -15.86 -2.12 5.39
C CYS A 261 -16.20 -0.64 5.71
N PRO A 262 -16.92 -0.35 6.81
CA PRO A 262 -17.19 1.03 7.22
C PRO A 262 -15.89 1.74 7.64
N PRO A 263 -15.89 3.08 7.73
CA PRO A 263 -14.75 3.83 8.26
C PRO A 263 -14.42 3.42 9.70
N PHE A 264 -13.13 3.34 10.03
CA PHE A 264 -12.64 2.96 11.36
C PHE A 264 -12.76 4.09 12.37
N LYS A 265 -12.49 5.33 11.94
CA LYS A 265 -12.63 6.51 12.78
C LYS A 265 -13.24 7.68 12.02
N VAL A 266 -14.19 8.35 12.66
CA VAL A 266 -14.84 9.56 12.13
C VAL A 266 -14.56 10.71 13.07
N GLU A 267 -14.17 11.84 12.50
CA GLU A 267 -14.12 13.13 13.19
C GLU A 267 -14.96 14.14 12.39
N PRO A 268 -15.78 14.97 13.06
CA PRO A 268 -16.50 16.04 12.38
C PRO A 268 -15.51 17.07 11.85
N ASN A 269 -15.93 17.85 10.87
CA ASN A 269 -15.14 18.99 10.42
C ASN A 269 -14.97 20.02 11.56
N ALA A 270 -13.71 20.30 11.93
CA ALA A 270 -13.38 21.19 13.05
C ALA A 270 -13.83 22.64 12.86
N ASN A 271 -14.17 23.05 11.63
CA ASN A 271 -14.61 24.41 11.32
C ASN A 271 -16.12 24.63 11.42
N LEU A 272 -16.91 23.60 11.74
CA LEU A 272 -18.36 23.74 11.86
C LEU A 272 -18.73 24.53 13.12
N SER A 273 -19.70 25.44 12.98
CA SER A 273 -20.35 26.09 14.11
C SER A 273 -21.17 25.10 14.93
N VAL A 274 -21.47 25.45 16.19
CA VAL A 274 -22.32 24.63 17.06
C VAL A 274 -23.73 24.41 16.46
N ALA A 275 -24.25 25.39 15.72
CA ALA A 275 -25.55 25.27 15.05
C ALA A 275 -25.50 24.26 13.89
N GLU A 276 -24.48 24.35 13.05
CA GLU A 276 -24.26 23.40 11.93
C GLU A 276 -24.03 21.98 12.45
N GLN A 277 -23.22 21.80 13.51
CA GLN A 277 -23.01 20.50 14.13
C GLN A 277 -24.33 19.89 14.61
N ARG A 278 -25.17 20.67 15.29
CA ARG A 278 -26.47 20.21 15.77
C ARG A 278 -27.44 19.87 14.64
N GLU A 279 -27.46 20.69 13.58
CA GLU A 279 -28.29 20.44 12.40
C GLU A 279 -27.87 19.16 11.69
N PHE A 280 -26.56 18.97 11.49
CA PHE A 280 -25.99 17.72 10.97
C PHE A 280 -26.43 16.52 11.80
N GLU A 281 -26.27 16.58 13.12
CA GLU A 281 -26.63 15.48 14.04
C GLU A 281 -28.12 15.11 13.94
N ILE A 282 -29.01 16.09 13.77
CA ILE A 282 -30.45 15.85 13.59
C ILE A 282 -30.73 15.12 12.27
N LEU A 283 -30.16 15.61 11.16
CA LEU A 283 -30.32 14.99 9.83
C LEU A 283 -29.75 13.57 9.83
N TRP A 284 -28.56 13.39 10.38
CA TRP A 284 -27.88 12.11 10.50
C TRP A 284 -28.64 11.11 11.37
N ALA A 285 -29.18 11.55 12.52
CA ALA A 285 -29.98 10.70 13.39
C ALA A 285 -31.26 10.20 12.70
N ARG A 286 -31.94 11.08 11.93
CA ARG A 286 -33.11 10.71 11.15
C ARG A 286 -32.76 9.73 10.03
N ALA A 287 -31.72 10.02 9.25
CA ALA A 287 -31.28 9.15 8.15
C ALA A 287 -30.91 7.73 8.58
N LYS A 288 -30.43 7.53 9.82
CA LYS A 288 -30.06 6.19 10.32
C LYS A 288 -31.25 5.26 10.56
N VAL A 289 -32.42 5.81 10.86
CA VAL A 289 -33.63 5.05 11.19
C VAL A 289 -34.69 5.13 10.09
N ASP A 290 -34.42 5.88 9.01
CA ASP A 290 -35.35 6.02 7.90
C ASP A 290 -35.36 4.76 7.01
N GLU A 291 -36.54 4.19 6.85
CA GLU A 291 -36.77 2.99 6.04
C GLU A 291 -37.03 3.34 4.56
N ASP A 292 -37.43 4.58 4.27
CA ASP A 292 -37.60 5.05 2.90
C ASP A 292 -36.24 5.45 2.33
N ILE A 293 -35.75 4.68 1.37
CA ILE A 293 -34.42 4.87 0.79
C ILE A 293 -34.29 6.22 0.09
N ASP A 294 -35.34 6.70 -0.59
CA ASP A 294 -35.27 7.97 -1.34
C ASP A 294 -35.20 9.16 -0.35
N HIS A 295 -36.06 9.18 0.67
CA HIS A 295 -35.99 10.20 1.72
C HIS A 295 -34.70 10.10 2.56
N ARG A 296 -34.19 8.88 2.79
CA ARG A 296 -32.89 8.66 3.43
C ARG A 296 -31.75 9.28 2.63
N ILE A 297 -31.74 9.13 1.31
CA ILE A 297 -30.76 9.78 0.43
C ILE A 297 -30.82 11.30 0.60
N GLU A 298 -32.01 11.90 0.53
CA GLU A 298 -32.19 13.35 0.70
C GLU A 298 -31.65 13.85 2.06
N LEU A 299 -31.95 13.13 3.15
CA LEU A 299 -31.45 13.48 4.49
C LEU A 299 -29.92 13.40 4.57
N LEU A 300 -29.31 12.39 3.93
CA LEU A 300 -27.86 12.21 3.91
C LEU A 300 -27.16 13.25 3.04
N GLU A 301 -27.72 13.58 1.88
CA GLU A 301 -27.22 14.65 1.03
C GLU A 301 -27.27 16.00 1.75
N ALA A 302 -28.38 16.29 2.45
CA ALA A 302 -28.52 17.49 3.26
C ALA A 302 -27.51 17.52 4.42
N ALA A 303 -27.29 16.39 5.10
CA ALA A 303 -26.27 16.30 6.15
C ALA A 303 -24.86 16.52 5.58
N LEU A 304 -24.54 15.90 4.44
CA LEU A 304 -23.22 16.04 3.79
C LEU A 304 -23.01 17.41 3.12
N ALA A 305 -24.07 18.20 2.90
CA ALA A 305 -23.94 19.60 2.53
C ALA A 305 -23.42 20.46 3.70
N ILE A 306 -23.65 20.02 4.95
CA ILE A 306 -23.15 20.67 6.16
C ILE A 306 -21.74 20.16 6.50
N ASP A 307 -21.58 18.84 6.65
CA ASP A 307 -20.27 18.21 6.85
C ASP A 307 -19.92 17.27 5.69
N SER A 308 -19.30 17.84 4.66
CA SER A 308 -18.90 17.10 3.47
C SER A 308 -17.83 16.02 3.73
N ARG A 309 -17.18 16.05 4.90
CA ARG A 309 -16.05 15.17 5.28
C ARG A 309 -16.48 14.09 6.27
N HIS A 310 -17.76 13.94 6.57
CA HIS A 310 -18.22 12.94 7.54
C HIS A 310 -18.24 11.53 6.92
N ALA A 311 -17.15 10.77 7.11
CA ALA A 311 -16.91 9.48 6.47
C ALA A 311 -18.03 8.45 6.67
N ALA A 312 -18.60 8.33 7.88
CA ALA A 312 -19.71 7.39 8.10
C ALA A 312 -21.00 7.79 7.36
N ALA A 313 -21.24 9.08 7.16
CA ALA A 313 -22.42 9.54 6.42
C ALA A 313 -22.25 9.29 4.92
N ARG A 314 -21.02 9.50 4.39
CA ARG A 314 -20.62 9.09 3.04
C ARG A 314 -20.82 7.59 2.81
N PHE A 315 -20.36 6.76 3.75
CA PHE A 315 -20.51 5.31 3.66
C PHE A 315 -21.98 4.89 3.57
N VAL A 316 -22.82 5.44 4.46
CA VAL A 316 -24.25 5.14 4.47
C VAL A 316 -24.96 5.66 3.21
N LEU A 317 -24.58 6.83 2.69
CA LEU A 317 -25.12 7.34 1.43
C LEU A 317 -24.73 6.43 0.25
N GLY A 318 -23.49 5.94 0.22
CA GLY A 318 -23.05 4.97 -0.80
C GLY A 318 -23.90 3.69 -0.80
N HIS A 319 -24.25 3.17 0.37
CA HIS A 319 -25.15 2.03 0.49
C HIS A 319 -26.59 2.35 0.08
N ALA A 320 -27.08 3.55 0.35
CA ALA A 320 -28.41 3.97 -0.08
C ALA A 320 -28.50 4.03 -1.62
N TYR A 321 -27.49 4.61 -2.29
CA TYR A 321 -27.39 4.58 -3.76
C TYR A 321 -27.24 3.15 -4.31
N LEU A 322 -26.48 2.27 -3.64
CA LEU A 322 -26.41 0.85 -4.03
C LEU A 322 -27.78 0.18 -4.01
N ALA A 323 -28.58 0.45 -2.97
CA ALA A 323 -29.93 -0.09 -2.85
C ALA A 323 -30.89 0.43 -3.94
N ARG A 324 -30.59 1.60 -4.52
CA ARG A 324 -31.29 2.18 -5.69
C ARG A 324 -30.67 1.81 -7.04
N HIS A 325 -29.67 0.94 -7.06
CA HIS A 325 -28.91 0.58 -8.27
C HIS A 325 -28.22 1.77 -8.96
N GLN A 326 -27.94 2.85 -8.23
CA GLN A 326 -27.16 4.00 -8.67
C GLN A 326 -25.67 3.72 -8.42
N LEU A 327 -25.08 2.89 -9.29
CA LEU A 327 -23.79 2.25 -9.02
C LEU A 327 -22.61 3.22 -9.03
N GLN A 328 -22.65 4.23 -9.90
CA GLN A 328 -21.57 5.21 -10.02
C GLN A 328 -21.54 6.10 -8.78
N GLU A 329 -22.70 6.64 -8.39
CA GLU A 329 -22.87 7.48 -7.21
C GLU A 329 -22.52 6.70 -5.94
N ALA A 330 -22.94 5.44 -5.85
CA ALA A 330 -22.53 4.54 -4.79
C ALA A 330 -21.01 4.43 -4.66
N ARG A 331 -20.32 4.14 -5.77
CA ARG A 331 -18.86 3.97 -5.78
C ARG A 331 -18.17 5.26 -5.36
N GLU A 332 -18.60 6.40 -5.86
CA GLU A 332 -18.06 7.71 -5.50
C GLU A 332 -18.17 7.98 -3.99
N GLN A 333 -19.35 7.75 -3.41
CA GLN A 333 -19.53 7.98 -1.97
C GLN A 333 -18.72 7.01 -1.10
N LEU A 334 -18.61 5.74 -1.49
CA LEU A 334 -17.81 4.75 -0.76
C LEU A 334 -16.31 5.04 -0.85
N LEU A 335 -15.83 5.54 -2.00
CA LEU A 335 -14.44 6.00 -2.14
C LEU A 335 -14.15 7.20 -1.24
N VAL A 336 -15.02 8.21 -1.23
CA VAL A 336 -14.86 9.38 -0.35
C VAL A 336 -14.95 8.95 1.12
N ALA A 337 -15.80 7.99 1.47
CA ALA A 337 -15.87 7.44 2.81
C ALA A 337 -14.55 6.78 3.26
N LYS A 338 -13.92 6.00 2.37
CA LYS A 338 -12.58 5.42 2.61
C LYS A 338 -11.53 6.50 2.81
N ASP A 339 -11.52 7.54 1.97
CA ASP A 339 -10.49 8.57 1.98
C ASP A 339 -10.62 9.57 3.15
N GLU A 340 -11.85 9.80 3.62
CA GLU A 340 -12.12 10.63 4.80
C GLU A 340 -12.05 9.86 6.13
N ASP A 341 -11.75 8.56 6.09
CA ASP A 341 -11.48 7.76 7.28
C ASP A 341 -10.25 8.32 8.01
N VAL A 342 -10.44 8.71 9.27
CA VAL A 342 -9.38 9.35 10.06
C VAL A 342 -8.27 8.35 10.40
N CYS A 343 -8.59 7.04 10.40
CA CYS A 343 -7.62 5.97 10.50
C CYS A 343 -7.45 5.28 9.13
N PRO A 344 -6.62 5.83 8.22
CA PRO A 344 -6.48 5.30 6.87
C PRO A 344 -5.65 4.01 6.87
N LEU A 345 -6.33 2.88 7.09
CA LEU A 345 -5.77 1.52 6.96
C LEU A 345 -5.91 0.97 5.52
N ARG A 346 -6.61 1.70 4.67
CA ARG A 346 -6.77 1.43 3.24
C ARG A 346 -6.00 2.49 2.46
N MET A 347 -5.50 2.11 1.28
CA MET A 347 -4.78 3.05 0.43
C MET A 347 -5.76 4.11 -0.08
N ILE A 348 -5.48 5.38 0.21
CA ILE A 348 -6.32 6.51 -0.23
C ILE A 348 -6.09 6.85 -1.71
N GLU A 349 -7.04 7.51 -2.36
CA GLU A 349 -6.91 7.84 -3.79
C GLU A 349 -5.69 8.73 -4.10
N PRO A 350 -5.29 9.71 -3.27
CA PRO A 350 -4.03 10.44 -3.49
C PRO A 350 -2.77 9.57 -3.54
N LEU A 351 -2.74 8.42 -2.83
CA LEU A 351 -1.64 7.46 -2.96
C LEU A 351 -1.74 6.68 -4.26
N HIS A 352 -2.96 6.30 -4.68
CA HIS A 352 -3.19 5.59 -5.94
C HIS A 352 -2.77 6.47 -7.13
N ASP A 353 -3.18 7.74 -7.13
CA ASP A 353 -2.76 8.73 -8.13
C ASP A 353 -1.22 8.86 -8.18
N ALA A 354 -0.56 8.84 -7.01
CA ALA A 354 0.89 8.88 -6.94
C ALA A 354 1.54 7.61 -7.51
N LEU A 355 0.99 6.42 -7.25
CA LEU A 355 1.44 5.15 -7.82
C LEU A 355 1.32 5.18 -9.35
N THR A 356 0.13 5.51 -9.86
CA THR A 356 -0.16 5.57 -11.30
C THR A 356 0.70 6.61 -12.02
N ALA A 357 0.85 7.80 -11.44
CA ALA A 357 1.70 8.84 -12.00
C ALA A 357 3.18 8.43 -12.04
N VAL A 358 3.69 7.81 -10.97
CA VAL A 358 5.08 7.33 -10.95
C VAL A 358 5.29 6.22 -11.98
N ALA A 359 4.39 5.24 -12.06
CA ALA A 359 4.48 4.17 -13.04
C ALA A 359 4.50 4.70 -14.48
N ALA A 360 3.63 5.66 -14.80
CA ALA A 360 3.59 6.30 -16.11
C ALA A 360 4.87 7.11 -16.39
N ASP A 361 5.33 7.93 -15.43
CA ASP A 361 6.54 8.75 -15.54
C ASP A 361 7.78 7.90 -15.82
N THR A 362 7.92 6.76 -15.14
CA THR A 362 9.08 5.87 -15.26
C THR A 362 8.90 4.78 -16.32
N ARG A 363 7.72 4.70 -16.95
CA ARG A 363 7.31 3.63 -17.87
C ARG A 363 7.46 2.24 -17.23
N THR A 364 7.23 2.15 -15.93
CA THR A 364 7.23 0.89 -15.20
C THR A 364 5.87 0.21 -15.37
N PRO A 365 5.81 -1.09 -15.69
CA PRO A 365 4.55 -1.82 -15.74
C PRO A 365 3.78 -1.69 -14.42
N LEU A 366 2.51 -1.27 -14.53
CA LEU A 366 1.54 -1.25 -13.44
C LEU A 366 0.39 -2.17 -13.85
N LEU A 367 0.20 -3.25 -13.09
CA LEU A 367 -0.96 -4.11 -13.23
C LEU A 367 -2.08 -3.52 -12.38
N ASP A 368 -3.15 -3.11 -13.04
CA ASP A 368 -4.36 -2.61 -12.40
C ASP A 368 -5.20 -3.79 -11.90
N ILE A 369 -4.79 -4.31 -10.74
CA ILE A 369 -5.49 -5.40 -10.07
C ILE A 369 -6.86 -4.91 -9.56
N ARG A 370 -7.06 -3.61 -9.30
CA ARG A 370 -8.37 -3.07 -8.90
C ARG A 370 -9.41 -3.32 -9.96
N VAL A 371 -9.14 -2.94 -11.22
CA VAL A 371 -10.06 -3.15 -12.34
C VAL A 371 -10.41 -4.63 -12.51
N ALA A 372 -9.41 -5.52 -12.47
CA ALA A 372 -9.65 -6.96 -12.61
C ALA A 372 -10.62 -7.51 -11.55
N PHE A 373 -10.55 -6.99 -10.32
CA PHE A 373 -11.47 -7.34 -9.24
C PHE A 373 -12.83 -6.66 -9.37
N GLU A 374 -12.88 -5.39 -9.80
CA GLU A 374 -14.12 -4.64 -10.02
C GLU A 374 -14.99 -5.33 -11.10
N GLU A 375 -14.40 -5.69 -12.23
CA GLU A 375 -15.09 -6.39 -13.34
C GLU A 375 -15.71 -7.72 -12.92
N ARG A 376 -15.12 -8.39 -11.92
CA ARG A 376 -15.60 -9.67 -11.37
C ARG A 376 -16.43 -9.50 -10.10
N SER A 377 -16.64 -8.27 -9.66
CA SER A 377 -17.46 -7.94 -8.50
C SER A 377 -18.89 -7.63 -8.91
N LYS A 378 -19.85 -8.07 -8.09
CA LYS A 378 -21.25 -7.64 -8.27
C LYS A 378 -21.30 -6.13 -8.11
N ALA A 379 -22.01 -5.45 -9.01
CA ALA A 379 -22.14 -3.99 -9.04
C ALA A 379 -20.83 -3.21 -9.30
N GLY A 380 -19.72 -3.87 -9.65
CA GLY A 380 -18.45 -3.20 -9.92
C GLY A 380 -17.76 -2.63 -8.68
N ILE A 381 -18.17 -3.02 -7.46
CA ILE A 381 -17.60 -2.51 -6.20
C ILE A 381 -17.06 -3.66 -5.36
N LEU A 382 -15.80 -3.56 -4.95
CA LEU A 382 -15.13 -4.58 -4.14
C LEU A 382 -15.71 -4.66 -2.73
N GLY A 383 -15.81 -5.90 -2.26
CA GLY A 383 -16.34 -6.25 -0.94
C GLY A 383 -15.87 -7.63 -0.47
N ASP A 384 -16.61 -8.22 0.46
CA ASP A 384 -16.22 -9.44 1.19
C ASP A 384 -16.13 -10.71 0.31
N ARG A 385 -16.60 -10.63 -0.94
CA ARG A 385 -16.41 -11.72 -1.92
C ARG A 385 -14.93 -11.99 -2.15
N TRP A 386 -14.13 -10.93 -2.20
CA TRP A 386 -12.73 -10.97 -2.60
C TRP A 386 -11.77 -10.75 -1.46
N LEU A 387 -12.24 -10.15 -0.38
CA LEU A 387 -11.47 -9.72 0.77
C LEU A 387 -12.07 -10.33 2.03
N VAL A 388 -11.24 -10.69 3.00
CA VAL A 388 -11.70 -11.21 4.30
C VAL A 388 -11.77 -10.13 5.37
N ASP A 389 -11.29 -8.93 5.05
CA ASP A 389 -11.36 -7.72 5.86
C ASP A 389 -11.26 -6.47 4.96
N HIS A 390 -10.69 -5.38 5.47
CA HIS A 390 -10.49 -4.13 4.77
C HIS A 390 -9.52 -4.16 3.58
N ILE A 391 -8.52 -5.06 3.55
CA ILE A 391 -7.47 -5.10 2.52
C ILE A 391 -6.94 -6.50 2.17
N HIS A 392 -7.17 -7.52 3.00
CA HIS A 392 -6.57 -8.83 2.80
C HIS A 392 -7.43 -9.69 1.86
N PRO A 393 -6.87 -10.15 0.72
CA PRO A 393 -7.60 -11.01 -0.20
C PRO A 393 -7.99 -12.34 0.46
N SER A 394 -9.15 -12.87 0.08
CA SER A 394 -9.47 -14.28 0.32
C SER A 394 -8.52 -15.18 -0.47
N ILE A 395 -8.55 -16.49 -0.22
CA ILE A 395 -7.75 -17.46 -0.99
C ILE A 395 -8.00 -17.31 -2.49
N SER A 396 -9.27 -17.18 -2.90
CA SER A 396 -9.62 -16.92 -4.30
C SER A 396 -9.19 -15.54 -4.80
N GLY A 397 -9.14 -14.53 -3.92
CA GLY A 397 -8.56 -13.23 -4.26
C GLY A 397 -7.07 -13.35 -4.54
N HIS A 398 -6.31 -14.05 -3.70
CA HIS A 398 -4.90 -14.31 -3.95
C HIS A 398 -4.65 -15.10 -5.24
N GLN A 399 -5.50 -16.08 -5.56
CA GLN A 399 -5.44 -16.81 -6.84
C GLN A 399 -5.70 -15.88 -8.04
N LEU A 400 -6.62 -14.92 -7.92
CA LEU A 400 -6.88 -13.94 -8.99
C LEU A 400 -5.67 -13.02 -9.21
N ILE A 401 -5.03 -12.51 -8.13
CA ILE A 401 -3.80 -11.71 -8.25
C ILE A 401 -2.71 -12.50 -8.99
N ALA A 402 -2.51 -13.78 -8.62
CA ALA A 402 -1.55 -14.65 -9.28
C ALA A 402 -1.90 -14.91 -10.75
N ALA A 403 -3.19 -15.04 -11.08
CA ALA A 403 -3.66 -15.21 -12.45
C ALA A 403 -3.35 -13.98 -13.31
N GLU A 404 -3.64 -12.77 -12.83
CA GLU A 404 -3.34 -11.52 -13.55
C GLU A 404 -1.82 -11.34 -13.75
N LEU A 405 -1.01 -11.65 -12.73
CA LEU A 405 0.46 -11.68 -12.87
C LEU A 405 0.93 -12.70 -13.90
N THR A 406 0.37 -13.91 -13.89
CA THR A 406 0.74 -14.96 -14.85
C THR A 406 0.39 -14.53 -16.27
N SER A 407 -0.81 -13.98 -16.48
CA SER A 407 -1.24 -13.45 -17.79
C SER A 407 -0.28 -12.37 -18.28
N HIS A 408 0.11 -11.43 -17.41
CA HIS A 408 1.09 -10.41 -17.76
C HIS A 408 2.44 -10.99 -18.19
N LEU A 409 2.94 -12.01 -17.49
CA LEU A 409 4.21 -12.67 -17.83
C LEU A 409 4.13 -13.48 -19.13
N VAL A 410 2.96 -14.01 -19.47
CA VAL A 410 2.70 -14.63 -20.78
C VAL A 410 2.66 -13.58 -21.88
N GLU A 411 1.92 -12.49 -21.69
CA GLU A 411 1.76 -11.40 -22.67
C GLU A 411 3.07 -10.70 -23.00
N THR A 412 3.94 -10.55 -22.00
CA THR A 412 5.28 -9.95 -22.15
C THR A 412 6.33 -10.94 -22.66
N GLY A 413 5.96 -12.22 -22.86
CA GLY A 413 6.86 -13.26 -23.37
C GLY A 413 7.92 -13.73 -22.38
N VAL A 414 7.78 -13.41 -21.08
CA VAL A 414 8.62 -13.96 -20.01
C VAL A 414 8.36 -15.45 -19.84
N VAL A 415 7.10 -15.86 -20.00
CA VAL A 415 6.63 -17.25 -19.95
C VAL A 415 6.09 -17.61 -21.33
N VAL A 416 6.49 -18.77 -21.85
CA VAL A 416 5.89 -19.35 -23.06
C VAL A 416 5.05 -20.55 -22.62
N PRO A 417 3.72 -20.38 -22.48
CA PRO A 417 2.89 -21.40 -21.88
C PRO A 417 2.68 -22.60 -22.81
N VAL A 418 2.66 -23.81 -22.23
CA VAL A 418 2.21 -25.02 -22.92
C VAL A 418 0.69 -24.99 -23.18
N GLU A 419 0.24 -25.72 -24.19
CA GLU A 419 -1.19 -25.79 -24.52
C GLU A 419 -2.00 -26.36 -23.34
N GLY A 420 -3.09 -25.68 -22.97
CA GLY A 420 -3.99 -26.14 -21.90
C GLY A 420 -3.42 -26.04 -20.48
N TRP A 421 -2.35 -25.25 -20.27
CA TRP A 421 -1.72 -25.06 -18.97
C TRP A 421 -2.67 -24.62 -17.85
N GLN A 422 -3.76 -23.93 -18.17
CA GLN A 422 -4.77 -23.52 -17.19
C GLN A 422 -5.39 -24.73 -16.47
N ASN A 423 -5.60 -25.85 -17.18
CA ASN A 423 -6.07 -27.09 -16.56
C ASN A 423 -5.00 -27.69 -15.62
N GLY A 424 -3.72 -27.56 -15.98
CA GLY A 424 -2.60 -27.91 -15.11
C GLY A 424 -2.57 -27.07 -13.84
N ARG A 425 -2.75 -25.76 -13.98
CA ARG A 425 -2.85 -24.82 -12.86
C ARG A 425 -3.96 -25.22 -11.91
N GLU A 426 -5.19 -25.46 -12.39
CA GLU A 426 -6.31 -25.86 -11.52
C GLU A 426 -6.04 -27.17 -10.77
N ARG A 427 -5.37 -28.13 -11.43
CA ARG A 427 -4.94 -29.38 -10.76
C ARG A 427 -3.90 -29.12 -9.68
N LEU A 428 -2.87 -28.31 -9.96
CA LEU A 428 -1.84 -27.96 -8.97
C LEU A 428 -2.43 -27.17 -7.80
N TYR A 429 -3.36 -26.24 -8.06
CA TYR A 429 -4.03 -25.48 -7.02
C TYR A 429 -4.86 -26.39 -6.12
N THR A 430 -5.64 -27.28 -6.71
CA THR A 430 -6.44 -28.27 -5.97
C THR A 430 -5.54 -29.18 -5.14
N ALA A 431 -4.49 -29.74 -5.74
CA ALA A 431 -3.54 -30.60 -5.05
C ALA A 431 -2.88 -29.88 -3.87
N HIS A 432 -2.44 -28.63 -4.06
CA HIS A 432 -1.85 -27.81 -3.01
C HIS A 432 -2.83 -27.58 -1.85
N LEU A 433 -4.08 -27.20 -2.12
CA LEU A 433 -5.10 -27.02 -1.07
C LEU A 433 -5.34 -28.30 -0.25
N THR A 434 -5.22 -29.49 -0.85
CA THR A 434 -5.36 -30.76 -0.12
C THR A 434 -4.21 -31.05 0.84
N THR A 435 -3.07 -30.37 0.71
CA THR A 435 -1.95 -30.48 1.65
C THR A 435 -2.17 -29.68 2.95
N LEU A 436 -3.11 -28.73 2.94
CA LEU A 436 -3.39 -27.85 4.07
C LEU A 436 -4.43 -28.47 5.00
N ASP A 437 -4.09 -28.60 6.27
CA ASP A 437 -4.96 -29.22 7.27
C ASP A 437 -5.97 -28.24 7.88
N ALA A 438 -6.90 -28.75 8.70
CA ALA A 438 -7.87 -27.92 9.39
C ALA A 438 -7.23 -26.92 10.37
N VAL A 439 -6.04 -27.24 10.90
CA VAL A 439 -5.30 -26.38 11.83
C VAL A 439 -4.80 -25.12 11.13
N TYR A 440 -4.35 -25.24 9.87
CA TYR A 440 -4.00 -24.10 9.02
C TYR A 440 -5.13 -23.07 8.95
N TYR A 441 -6.33 -23.53 8.58
CA TYR A 441 -7.49 -22.66 8.43
C TYR A 441 -7.98 -22.09 9.77
N ALA A 442 -7.92 -22.87 10.86
CA ALA A 442 -8.28 -22.40 12.20
C ALA A 442 -7.34 -21.28 12.67
N LYS A 443 -6.02 -21.42 12.46
CA LYS A 443 -5.03 -20.38 12.76
C LYS A 443 -5.28 -19.11 11.96
N GLY A 444 -5.64 -19.24 10.67
CA GLY A 444 -6.01 -18.11 9.83
C GLY A 444 -7.21 -17.34 10.38
N LYS A 445 -8.29 -18.05 10.77
CA LYS A 445 -9.47 -17.44 11.38
C LYS A 445 -9.14 -16.71 12.69
N GLN A 446 -8.36 -17.34 13.57
CA GLN A 446 -7.94 -16.72 14.83
C GLN A 446 -7.12 -15.43 14.59
N ARG A 447 -6.23 -15.42 13.60
CA ARG A 447 -5.46 -14.22 13.23
C ARG A 447 -6.34 -13.13 12.65
N LEU A 448 -7.38 -13.49 11.89
CA LEU A 448 -8.36 -12.54 11.37
C LEU A 448 -9.16 -11.89 12.50
N GLU A 449 -9.63 -12.66 13.48
CA GLU A 449 -10.30 -12.12 14.68
C GLU A 449 -9.39 -11.15 15.45
N GLY A 450 -8.11 -11.52 15.62
CA GLY A 450 -7.11 -10.65 16.23
C GLY A 450 -6.88 -9.37 15.43
N LEU A 451 -6.87 -9.45 14.10
CA LEU A 451 -6.74 -8.29 13.22
C LEU A 451 -7.95 -7.35 13.32
N ILE A 452 -9.17 -7.88 13.34
CA ILE A 452 -10.39 -7.08 13.51
C ILE A 452 -10.32 -6.30 14.84
N ARG A 453 -9.97 -6.99 15.94
CA ARG A 453 -9.75 -6.32 17.24
C ARG A 453 -8.67 -5.23 17.17
N TRP A 454 -7.57 -5.50 16.48
CA TRP A 454 -6.50 -4.51 16.28
C TRP A 454 -6.99 -3.26 15.51
N THR A 455 -7.79 -3.43 14.46
CA THR A 455 -8.34 -2.29 13.70
C THR A 455 -9.30 -1.41 14.52
N GLU A 456 -9.89 -1.96 15.59
CA GLU A 456 -10.76 -1.23 16.51
C GLU A 456 -9.97 -0.57 17.66
N GLY A 457 -8.63 -0.60 17.64
CA GLY A 457 -7.78 -0.07 18.69
C GLY A 457 -7.75 -0.93 19.97
N ARG A 458 -8.20 -2.19 19.90
CA ARG A 458 -8.27 -3.14 21.01
C ARG A 458 -7.03 -4.05 21.08
N ALA A 459 -5.85 -3.46 20.92
CA ALA A 459 -4.58 -4.17 21.03
C ALA A 459 -4.10 -4.29 22.48
N ASN A 460 -3.15 -5.21 22.71
CA ASN A 460 -2.73 -5.62 24.05
C ASN A 460 -1.51 -4.85 24.60
N LYS A 461 -0.76 -4.09 23.78
CA LYS A 461 0.39 -3.32 24.28
C LYS A 461 -0.10 -2.06 25.00
N LEU A 462 0.48 -1.74 26.15
CA LEU A 462 0.28 -0.45 26.82
C LEU A 462 1.36 0.55 26.36
N HIS A 463 1.06 1.85 26.40
CA HIS A 463 2.01 2.92 26.02
C HIS A 463 3.32 2.90 26.85
N ASP A 464 3.32 2.21 28.00
CA ASP A 464 4.47 2.09 28.90
C ASP A 464 5.36 0.87 28.58
N GLY A 465 5.13 0.18 27.46
CA GLY A 465 5.94 -0.94 27.00
C GLY A 465 5.70 -2.28 27.70
N THR A 466 4.74 -2.34 28.63
CA THR A 466 4.31 -3.60 29.27
C THR A 466 3.17 -4.23 28.50
N SER A 467 3.33 -5.50 28.12
CA SER A 467 2.26 -6.34 27.59
C SER A 467 1.48 -6.97 28.76
N LEU A 468 0.16 -7.03 28.67
CA LEU A 468 -0.63 -7.81 29.64
C LEU A 468 -0.22 -9.30 29.60
N PRO A 469 -0.16 -9.98 30.75
CA PRO A 469 0.03 -11.42 30.77
C PRO A 469 -1.12 -12.11 30.00
N PRO A 470 -0.84 -13.17 29.22
CA PRO A 470 -1.89 -13.88 28.48
C PRO A 470 -2.90 -14.48 29.47
N GLY A 471 -4.18 -14.11 29.35
CA GLY A 471 -5.28 -14.66 30.17
C GLY A 471 -6.19 -13.65 30.87
N LEU A 472 -6.06 -12.35 30.60
CA LEU A 472 -7.00 -11.32 31.09
C LEU A 472 -7.86 -10.78 29.93
N ASP A 473 -8.53 -11.68 29.20
CA ASP A 473 -9.65 -11.34 28.32
C ASP A 473 -10.95 -11.61 29.11
N GLU A 474 -11.29 -10.75 30.08
CA GLU A 474 -12.64 -10.69 30.69
C GLU A 474 -13.00 -9.24 31.03
N GLU A 475 -13.71 -8.58 30.12
CA GLU A 475 -15.07 -7.99 30.31
C GLU A 475 -15.59 -7.39 28.99
#